data_AF-A0A0T7BQI9-F1
#
_entry.id   AF-A0A0T7BQI9-F1
#
_cell.length_a   1.000
_cell.length_b   1.000
_cell.length_c   1.000
_cell.angle_alpha   90.00
_cell.angle_beta   90.00
_cell.angle_gamma   90.00
#
_symmetry.space_group_name_H-M   'P 1'
#
loop_
_entity.id
_entity.type
_entity.pdbx_description
1 polymer ?
#
loop_
_entity_poly.entity_id
_entity_poly.type
_entity_poly.pdbx_seq_one_letter_code
_entity_poly.pdbx_strand_id
1 'polypeptide(L)'
;MLRNIGKFPSIKFENYRLIFFISVVAFSVSFLIAYLSPNSKSKGWQDSESFAPQPLLKTVLYQKSIRHLDASFIKILRIPSRGSGNLYIFDYRSPKLCGNAGCLYSVYNESGNILLEFIANPYLPPKENLIQVINLDNSGFPCLIITQSTAQGNLVSRTRYCYHKGKYIRLDKSLTEVGKSLESKD
;
A
#
# COMPACT_ATOMS: atom_id res chain seq x y z
N MET A 1 56.52 60.52 -21.71
CA MET A 1 55.10 60.84 -21.45
C MET A 1 54.39 59.60 -20.91
N LEU A 2 53.82 59.68 -19.70
CA LEU A 2 52.53 59.12 -19.22
C LEU A 2 52.02 57.81 -19.87
N ARG A 3 51.65 56.70 -19.20
CA ARG A 3 50.76 56.48 -18.02
C ARG A 3 50.92 55.01 -17.59
N ASN A 4 51.20 54.71 -16.33
CA ASN A 4 50.26 54.38 -15.25
C ASN A 4 49.44 53.08 -15.49
N ILE A 5 49.92 52.00 -14.85
CA ILE A 5 49.32 50.67 -14.78
C ILE A 5 48.28 50.68 -13.64
N GLY A 6 47.00 50.56 -13.99
CA GLY A 6 45.94 50.26 -13.03
C GLY A 6 46.07 48.82 -12.53
N LYS A 7 46.33 48.64 -11.23
CA LYS A 7 46.33 47.35 -10.55
C LYS A 7 44.89 46.86 -10.38
N PHE A 8 44.56 45.70 -10.93
CA PHE A 8 43.36 44.95 -10.53
C PHE A 8 43.62 44.21 -9.22
N PRO A 9 42.70 44.25 -8.24
CA PRO A 9 42.85 43.50 -7.00
C PRO A 9 42.65 42.00 -7.29
N SER A 10 43.65 41.20 -6.93
CA SER A 10 43.57 39.74 -6.96
C SER A 10 42.65 39.27 -5.83
N ILE A 11 41.45 38.82 -6.19
CA ILE A 11 40.53 38.17 -5.26
C ILE A 11 41.12 36.81 -4.90
N LYS A 12 41.43 36.59 -3.61
CA LYS A 12 41.96 35.33 -3.09
C LYS A 12 40.90 34.23 -3.16
N PHE A 13 41.04 33.34 -4.15
CA PHE A 13 40.11 32.25 -4.48
C PHE A 13 40.22 30.99 -3.59
N GLU A 14 41.16 30.94 -2.63
CA GLU A 14 41.42 29.69 -1.88
C GLU A 14 40.29 29.29 -0.90
N ASN A 15 39.66 30.24 -0.22
CA ASN A 15 38.65 29.91 0.80
C ASN A 15 37.25 29.57 0.23
N TYR A 16 36.97 29.96 -1.02
CA TYR A 16 35.68 29.68 -1.67
C TYR A 16 35.60 28.27 -2.26
N ARG A 17 36.76 27.67 -2.55
CA ARG A 17 36.83 26.33 -3.14
C ARG A 17 36.29 25.27 -2.17
N LEU A 18 36.68 25.36 -0.89
CA LEU A 18 36.27 24.40 0.13
C LEU A 18 34.77 24.50 0.44
N ILE A 19 34.23 25.72 0.50
CA ILE A 19 32.79 25.98 0.73
C ILE A 19 31.95 25.45 -0.45
N PHE A 20 32.42 25.62 -1.68
CA PHE A 20 31.75 25.10 -2.88
C PHE A 20 31.75 23.56 -2.91
N PHE A 21 32.85 22.91 -2.52
CA PHE A 21 32.87 21.45 -2.45
C PHE A 21 31.93 20.91 -1.36
N ILE A 22 31.88 21.55 -0.19
CA ILE A 22 30.97 21.15 0.89
C ILE A 22 29.50 21.31 0.46
N SER A 23 29.15 22.39 -0.25
CA SER A 23 27.78 22.61 -0.72
C SER A 23 27.36 21.60 -1.79
N VAL A 24 28.25 21.27 -2.74
CA VAL A 24 27.99 20.27 -3.79
C VAL A 24 27.83 18.87 -3.20
N VAL A 25 28.64 18.49 -2.20
CA VAL A 25 28.51 17.20 -1.51
C VAL A 25 27.23 17.15 -0.67
N ALA A 26 26.87 18.21 0.04
CA ALA A 26 25.61 18.26 0.79
C ALA A 26 24.38 18.17 -0.12
N PHE A 27 24.44 18.82 -1.29
CA PHE A 27 23.36 18.79 -2.29
C PHE A 27 23.22 17.41 -2.93
N SER A 28 24.33 16.74 -3.28
CA SER A 28 24.31 15.40 -3.86
C SER A 28 23.83 14.33 -2.87
N VAL A 29 24.23 14.43 -1.60
CA VAL A 29 23.72 13.54 -0.53
C VAL A 29 22.21 13.74 -0.31
N SER A 30 21.73 14.98 -0.32
CA SER A 30 20.29 15.28 -0.19
C SER A 30 19.48 14.76 -1.38
N PHE A 31 20.01 14.88 -2.60
CA PHE A 31 19.39 14.33 -3.81
C PHE A 31 19.33 12.80 -3.77
N LEU A 32 20.41 12.15 -3.30
CA LEU A 32 20.44 10.70 -3.14
C LEU A 32 19.44 10.20 -2.09
N ILE A 33 19.28 10.89 -0.96
CA ILE A 33 18.28 10.51 0.06
C ILE A 33 16.85 10.63 -0.47
N ALA A 34 16.56 11.65 -1.29
CA ALA A 34 15.23 11.82 -1.90
C ALA A 34 14.92 10.74 -2.95
N TYR A 35 15.91 10.35 -3.77
CA TYR A 35 15.72 9.31 -4.79
C TYR A 35 15.73 7.88 -4.23
N LEU A 36 16.46 7.64 -3.14
CA LEU A 36 16.53 6.34 -2.50
C LEU A 36 15.39 6.09 -1.51
N SER A 37 14.50 7.04 -1.25
CA SER A 37 13.35 6.85 -0.37
C SER A 37 12.21 6.15 -1.13
N PRO A 38 12.01 4.82 -0.99
CA PRO A 38 10.92 4.12 -1.63
C PRO A 38 9.72 4.23 -0.68
N ASN A 39 9.16 5.44 -0.58
CA ASN A 39 7.98 5.66 0.25
C ASN A 39 6.72 5.35 -0.57
N SER A 40 6.59 4.11 -1.04
CA SER A 40 5.35 3.62 -1.63
C SER A 40 4.35 3.34 -0.52
N LYS A 41 3.82 4.38 0.12
CA LYS A 41 2.59 4.24 0.89
C LYS A 41 1.55 3.64 -0.05
N SER A 42 0.94 2.53 0.35
CA SER A 42 -0.24 1.99 -0.34
C SER A 42 -1.21 3.15 -0.50
N LYS A 43 -1.46 3.56 -1.75
CA LYS A 43 -2.60 4.43 -2.03
C LYS A 43 -3.83 3.64 -1.56
N GLY A 44 -4.80 4.31 -0.93
CA GLY A 44 -6.00 3.66 -0.38
C GLY A 44 -6.85 3.02 -1.48
N TRP A 45 -8.14 2.78 -1.20
CA TRP A 45 -9.06 2.26 -2.22
C TRP A 45 -9.14 3.21 -3.44
N GLN A 46 -8.97 2.65 -4.65
CA GLN A 46 -8.99 3.39 -5.91
C GLN A 46 -9.99 2.78 -6.90
N ASP A 47 -10.32 3.51 -7.96
CA ASP A 47 -11.15 2.99 -9.06
C ASP A 47 -10.45 1.88 -9.83
N SER A 48 -11.13 0.74 -10.00
CA SER A 48 -10.51 -0.42 -10.65
C SER A 48 -10.14 -0.16 -12.11
N GLU A 49 -10.96 0.57 -12.86
CA GLU A 49 -10.72 0.86 -14.29
C GLU A 49 -9.45 1.66 -14.54
N SER A 50 -9.06 2.50 -13.58
CA SER A 50 -7.88 3.37 -13.70
C SER A 50 -6.60 2.76 -13.11
N PHE A 51 -6.72 1.85 -12.14
CA PHE A 51 -5.58 1.39 -11.34
C PHE A 51 -5.33 -0.13 -11.37
N ALA A 52 -6.27 -0.93 -11.86
CA ALA A 52 -6.06 -2.34 -12.08
C ALA A 52 -5.31 -2.58 -13.42
N PRO A 53 -4.36 -3.52 -13.49
CA PRO A 53 -3.87 -4.02 -14.77
C PRO A 53 -5.04 -4.53 -15.61
N GLN A 54 -5.15 -4.07 -16.86
CA GLN A 54 -6.25 -4.43 -17.76
C GLN A 54 -6.45 -5.96 -17.90
N PRO A 55 -5.40 -6.79 -18.04
CA PRO A 55 -5.57 -8.25 -18.06
C PRO A 55 -6.21 -8.82 -16.79
N LEU A 56 -5.84 -8.26 -15.63
CA LEU A 56 -6.40 -8.67 -14.34
C LEU A 56 -7.87 -8.25 -14.23
N LEU A 57 -8.21 -7.01 -14.56
CA LEU A 57 -9.59 -6.52 -14.52
C LEU A 57 -10.50 -7.36 -15.43
N LYS A 58 -10.04 -7.68 -16.64
CA LYS A 58 -10.77 -8.57 -17.55
C LYS A 58 -10.99 -9.96 -16.95
N THR A 59 -9.99 -10.51 -16.26
CA THR A 59 -10.09 -11.82 -15.58
C THR A 59 -11.14 -11.77 -14.47
N VAL A 60 -11.14 -10.71 -13.67
CA VAL A 60 -12.12 -10.49 -12.58
C VAL A 60 -13.54 -10.37 -13.14
N LEU A 61 -13.73 -9.57 -14.19
CA LEU A 61 -15.03 -9.37 -14.84
C LEU A 61 -15.51 -10.59 -15.61
N TYR A 62 -14.65 -11.53 -15.98
CA TYR A 62 -15.09 -12.76 -16.66
C TYR A 62 -15.74 -13.77 -15.70
N GLN A 63 -15.52 -13.63 -14.39
CA GLN A 63 -16.08 -14.55 -13.41
C GLN A 63 -17.61 -14.49 -13.39
N LYS A 64 -18.26 -15.65 -13.30
CA LYS A 64 -19.73 -15.77 -13.43
C LYS A 64 -20.51 -14.89 -12.45
N SER A 65 -20.02 -14.75 -11.22
CA SER A 65 -20.61 -13.92 -10.16
C SER A 65 -20.42 -12.41 -10.38
N ILE A 66 -19.42 -12.00 -11.15
CA ILE A 66 -18.96 -10.62 -11.29
C ILE A 66 -19.27 -10.05 -12.69
N ARG A 67 -19.45 -10.88 -13.72
CA ARG A 67 -19.62 -10.46 -15.13
C ARG A 67 -20.77 -9.50 -15.45
N HIS A 68 -21.69 -9.33 -14.52
CA HIS A 68 -22.81 -8.41 -14.64
C HIS A 68 -22.64 -7.13 -13.80
N LEU A 69 -21.47 -6.98 -13.18
CA LEU A 69 -21.09 -5.77 -12.46
C LEU A 69 -20.40 -4.82 -13.43
N ASP A 70 -20.78 -3.56 -13.31
CA ASP A 70 -20.08 -2.48 -13.96
C ASP A 70 -18.78 -2.20 -13.18
N ALA A 71 -17.66 -2.13 -13.90
CA ALA A 71 -16.33 -1.95 -13.35
C ALA A 71 -16.19 -0.61 -12.60
N SER A 72 -17.02 0.39 -12.92
CA SER A 72 -17.04 1.69 -12.26
C SER A 72 -17.42 1.61 -10.77
N PHE A 73 -18.15 0.57 -10.35
CA PHE A 73 -18.48 0.34 -8.94
C PHE A 73 -17.40 -0.44 -8.18
N ILE A 74 -16.47 -1.06 -8.91
CA ILE A 74 -15.46 -1.92 -8.33
C ILE A 74 -14.28 -1.06 -7.90
N LYS A 75 -13.96 -1.11 -6.60
CA LYS A 75 -12.75 -0.49 -6.05
C LYS A 75 -11.65 -1.52 -5.91
N ILE A 76 -10.42 -1.04 -6.00
CA ILE A 76 -9.21 -1.85 -5.88
C ILE A 76 -8.27 -1.27 -4.84
N LEU A 77 -7.68 -2.13 -4.02
CA LEU A 77 -6.56 -1.81 -3.15
C LEU A 77 -5.34 -2.56 -3.66
N ARG A 78 -4.30 -1.81 -4.04
CA ARG A 78 -3.02 -2.37 -4.50
C ARG A 78 -2.02 -2.36 -3.36
N ILE A 79 -1.53 -3.54 -2.99
CA ILE A 79 -0.55 -3.72 -1.93
C ILE A 79 0.76 -4.23 -2.57
N PRO A 80 1.86 -3.48 -2.51
CA PRO A 80 3.14 -3.97 -3.00
C PRO A 80 3.65 -5.12 -2.13
N SER A 81 4.35 -6.08 -2.73
CA SER A 81 5.07 -7.14 -2.01
C SER A 81 6.53 -7.19 -2.43
N ARG A 82 7.38 -7.79 -1.60
CA ARG A 82 8.78 -8.01 -1.93
C ARG A 82 8.92 -9.32 -2.72
N GLY A 83 9.05 -9.20 -4.04
CA GLY A 83 9.44 -10.30 -4.93
C GLY A 83 8.31 -11.09 -5.59
N SER A 84 7.06 -11.00 -5.09
CA SER A 84 5.89 -11.70 -5.69
C SER A 84 4.98 -10.79 -6.53
N GLY A 85 5.45 -9.59 -6.87
CA GLY A 85 4.65 -8.57 -7.56
C GLY A 85 3.67 -7.86 -6.62
N ASN A 86 2.62 -7.28 -7.17
CA ASN A 86 1.57 -6.62 -6.40
C ASN A 86 0.43 -7.58 -6.06
N LEU A 87 -0.13 -7.38 -4.87
CA LEU A 87 -1.40 -7.96 -4.45
C LEU A 87 -2.53 -6.97 -4.75
N TYR A 88 -3.65 -7.49 -5.23
CA TYR A 88 -4.83 -6.68 -5.56
C TYR A 88 -6.05 -7.19 -4.81
N ILE A 89 -6.68 -6.32 -4.03
CA ILE A 89 -7.92 -6.64 -3.33
C ILE A 89 -9.05 -5.88 -4.02
N PHE A 90 -10.06 -6.61 -4.49
CA PHE A 90 -11.22 -6.04 -5.14
C PHE A 90 -12.38 -5.95 -4.14
N ASP A 91 -12.98 -4.76 -4.09
CA ASP A 91 -14.22 -4.46 -3.37
C ASP A 91 -15.31 -4.20 -4.41
N TYR A 92 -16.24 -5.15 -4.53
CA TYR A 92 -17.24 -5.13 -5.59
C TYR A 92 -18.40 -4.17 -5.31
N ARG A 93 -18.65 -3.83 -4.04
CA ARG A 93 -19.75 -2.97 -3.54
C ARG A 93 -21.11 -3.19 -4.22
N SER A 94 -21.38 -4.40 -4.70
CA SER A 94 -22.63 -4.70 -5.39
C SER A 94 -23.64 -5.27 -4.41
N PRO A 95 -24.91 -4.83 -4.43
CA PRO A 95 -25.97 -5.48 -3.66
C PRO A 95 -26.11 -6.98 -3.92
N LYS A 96 -25.67 -7.47 -5.09
CA LYS A 96 -25.68 -8.92 -5.40
C LYS A 96 -24.58 -9.71 -4.70
N LEU A 97 -23.50 -9.04 -4.28
CA LEU A 97 -22.34 -9.62 -3.62
C LEU A 97 -22.19 -9.12 -2.17
N CYS A 98 -23.20 -8.41 -1.66
CA CYS A 98 -23.30 -7.95 -0.30
C CYS A 98 -24.58 -8.51 0.34
N GLY A 99 -24.50 -8.90 1.60
CA GLY A 99 -25.63 -9.31 2.41
C GLY A 99 -25.49 -8.85 3.85
N ASN A 100 -26.27 -9.41 4.76
CA ASN A 100 -26.29 -8.99 6.16
C ASN A 100 -24.93 -9.14 6.88
N ALA A 101 -24.10 -10.07 6.43
CA ALA A 101 -22.76 -10.31 6.98
C ALA A 101 -21.67 -9.36 6.42
N GLY A 102 -21.97 -8.58 5.37
CA GLY A 102 -21.01 -7.73 4.68
C GLY A 102 -20.94 -7.99 3.18
N CYS A 103 -19.88 -7.51 2.55
CA CYS A 103 -19.61 -7.62 1.12
C CYS A 103 -18.51 -8.63 0.83
N LEU A 104 -18.55 -9.25 -0.35
CA LEU A 104 -17.47 -10.08 -0.86
C LEU A 104 -16.26 -9.22 -1.25
N TYR A 105 -15.10 -9.66 -0.80
CA TYR A 105 -13.79 -9.20 -1.22
C TYR A 105 -13.00 -10.37 -1.78
N SER A 106 -12.30 -10.15 -2.88
CA SER A 106 -11.43 -11.17 -3.47
C SER A 106 -10.03 -10.61 -3.70
N VAL A 107 -9.03 -11.41 -3.35
CA VAL A 107 -7.61 -11.07 -3.38
C VAL A 107 -6.95 -11.81 -4.53
N TYR A 108 -6.24 -11.10 -5.38
CA TYR A 108 -5.57 -11.62 -6.56
C TYR A 108 -4.08 -11.29 -6.56
N ASN A 109 -3.30 -12.14 -7.24
CA ASN A 109 -1.97 -11.74 -7.74
C ASN A 109 -2.06 -11.08 -9.12
N GLU A 110 -0.94 -10.56 -9.60
CA GLU A 110 -0.80 -9.96 -10.94
C GLU A 110 -1.26 -10.88 -12.08
N SER A 111 -1.06 -12.20 -11.93
CA SER A 111 -1.44 -13.19 -12.94
C SER A 111 -2.94 -13.52 -12.95
N GLY A 112 -3.76 -12.95 -12.07
CA GLY A 112 -5.20 -13.19 -12.00
C GLY A 112 -5.62 -14.43 -11.21
N ASN A 113 -4.72 -15.03 -10.44
CA ASN A 113 -5.09 -16.12 -9.54
C ASN A 113 -5.72 -15.58 -8.27
N ILE A 114 -6.83 -16.17 -7.86
CA ILE A 114 -7.49 -15.88 -6.58
C ILE A 114 -6.67 -16.52 -5.45
N LEU A 115 -6.22 -15.70 -4.51
CA LEU A 115 -5.44 -16.13 -3.34
C LEU A 115 -6.29 -16.23 -2.06
N LEU A 116 -7.35 -15.42 -1.96
CA LEU A 116 -8.28 -15.37 -0.83
C LEU A 116 -9.62 -14.77 -1.28
N GLU A 117 -10.72 -15.30 -0.76
CA GLU A 117 -12.02 -14.64 -0.81
C GLU A 117 -12.59 -14.60 0.60
N PHE A 118 -13.21 -13.49 0.97
CA PHE A 118 -13.79 -13.32 2.29
C PHE A 118 -14.98 -12.36 2.26
N ILE A 119 -15.90 -12.56 3.20
CA ILE A 119 -16.98 -11.61 3.45
C ILE A 119 -16.54 -10.69 4.59
N ALA A 120 -16.69 -9.38 4.38
CA ALA A 120 -16.38 -8.39 5.39
C ALA A 120 -17.38 -7.24 5.36
N ASN A 121 -17.76 -6.76 6.53
CA ASN A 121 -18.53 -5.53 6.68
C ASN A 121 -17.57 -4.32 6.62
N PRO A 122 -17.70 -3.41 5.64
CA PRO A 122 -16.86 -2.22 5.54
C PRO A 122 -17.19 -1.14 6.58
N TYR A 123 -18.36 -1.23 7.24
CA TYR A 123 -18.81 -0.27 8.24
C TYR A 123 -18.17 -0.60 9.60
N LEU A 124 -16.98 -0.02 9.81
CA LEU A 124 -16.22 -0.16 11.06
C LEU A 124 -16.36 1.09 11.94
N PRO A 125 -16.10 0.97 13.25
CA PRO A 125 -15.96 2.12 14.13
C PRO A 125 -14.91 3.11 13.62
N PRO A 126 -15.00 4.39 14.00
CA PRO A 126 -14.04 5.40 13.58
C PRO A 126 -12.59 4.98 13.90
N LYS A 127 -11.65 5.34 13.01
CA LYS A 127 -10.20 5.06 13.12
C LYS A 127 -9.79 3.60 12.91
N GLU A 128 -10.73 2.71 12.57
CA GLU A 128 -10.41 1.33 12.20
C GLU A 128 -10.25 1.18 10.68
N ASN A 129 -9.28 0.34 10.29
CA ASN A 129 -9.07 -0.05 8.91
C ASN A 129 -9.59 -1.48 8.70
N LEU A 130 -10.39 -1.68 7.65
CA LEU A 130 -10.91 -2.99 7.27
C LEU A 130 -9.79 -3.98 6.99
N ILE A 131 -8.77 -3.53 6.28
CA ILE A 131 -7.62 -4.34 5.89
C ILE A 131 -6.37 -3.59 6.34
N GLN A 132 -5.53 -4.28 7.11
CA GLN A 132 -4.20 -3.80 7.48
C GLN A 132 -3.16 -4.77 6.93
N VAL A 133 -2.03 -4.24 6.48
CA VAL A 133 -0.92 -5.02 5.93
C VAL A 133 0.17 -5.10 7.00
N ILE A 134 0.62 -6.31 7.32
CA ILE A 134 1.71 -6.56 8.28
C ILE A 134 2.76 -7.47 7.65
N ASN A 135 3.97 -7.47 8.22
CA ASN A 135 5.06 -8.39 7.87
C ASN A 135 5.35 -8.43 6.37
N LEU A 136 5.83 -7.31 5.83
CA LEU A 136 6.27 -7.18 4.43
C LEU A 136 7.56 -7.97 4.11
N ASP A 137 8.17 -8.63 5.10
CA ASP A 137 9.53 -9.17 5.05
C ASP A 137 9.63 -10.66 4.67
N ASN A 138 8.52 -11.34 4.39
CA ASN A 138 8.56 -12.75 3.99
C ASN A 138 8.46 -12.88 2.46
N SER A 139 9.27 -13.79 1.91
CA SER A 139 9.49 -14.27 0.51
C SER A 139 8.26 -14.49 -0.41
N GLY A 140 7.27 -13.60 -0.35
CA GLY A 140 5.91 -13.81 -0.83
C GLY A 140 5.06 -12.53 -0.75
N PHE A 141 3.76 -12.71 -0.53
CA PHE A 141 2.83 -11.62 -0.21
C PHE A 141 2.79 -11.34 1.30
N PRO A 142 2.55 -10.08 1.72
CA PRO A 142 2.46 -9.74 3.14
C PRO A 142 1.25 -10.40 3.81
N CYS A 143 1.27 -10.48 5.13
CA CYS A 143 0.09 -10.90 5.87
C CYS A 143 -0.95 -9.77 5.92
N LEU A 144 -2.23 -10.15 5.95
CA LEU A 144 -3.36 -9.25 6.06
C LEU A 144 -4.04 -9.44 7.41
N ILE A 145 -4.40 -8.34 8.05
CA ILE A 145 -5.37 -8.35 9.16
C ILE A 145 -6.68 -7.84 8.61
N ILE A 146 -7.72 -8.66 8.73
CA ILE A 146 -9.10 -8.27 8.42
C ILE A 146 -9.82 -7.95 9.73
N THR A 147 -10.27 -6.70 9.85
CA THR A 147 -10.97 -6.16 11.02
C THR A 147 -12.47 -6.22 10.80
N GLN A 148 -13.25 -6.66 11.78
CA GLN A 148 -14.70 -6.70 11.76
C GLN A 148 -15.29 -6.14 13.05
N SER A 149 -16.37 -5.37 12.93
CA SER A 149 -17.18 -4.93 14.07
C SER A 149 -17.73 -6.13 14.83
N THR A 150 -17.84 -6.01 16.15
CA THR A 150 -18.54 -7.00 16.97
C THR A 150 -19.87 -6.44 17.47
N ALA A 151 -20.71 -7.29 18.07
CA ALA A 151 -21.93 -6.83 18.73
C ALA A 151 -21.63 -5.86 19.90
N GLN A 152 -20.43 -5.96 20.48
CA GLN A 152 -19.92 -5.03 21.49
C GLN A 152 -19.26 -3.87 20.76
N GLY A 153 -19.94 -2.72 20.64
CA GLY A 153 -19.50 -1.60 19.80
C GLY A 153 -18.14 -0.98 20.16
N ASN A 154 -17.59 -1.30 21.33
CA ASN A 154 -16.24 -0.90 21.76
C ASN A 154 -15.13 -1.91 21.38
N LEU A 155 -15.49 -3.08 20.84
CA LEU A 155 -14.57 -4.13 20.45
C LEU A 155 -14.63 -4.42 18.94
N VAL A 156 -13.47 -4.71 18.38
CA VAL A 156 -13.32 -5.24 17.03
C VAL A 156 -12.63 -6.60 17.05
N SER A 157 -13.03 -7.44 16.12
CA SER A 157 -12.40 -8.73 15.84
C SER A 157 -11.36 -8.53 14.75
N ARG A 158 -10.13 -8.97 15.00
CA ARG A 158 -9.03 -8.93 14.02
C ARG A 158 -8.58 -10.34 13.70
N THR A 159 -8.65 -10.70 12.43
CA THR A 159 -8.23 -12.03 11.96
C THR A 159 -7.02 -11.88 11.06
N ARG A 160 -5.94 -12.59 11.39
CA ARG A 160 -4.70 -12.61 10.61
C ARG A 160 -4.77 -13.66 9.51
N TYR A 161 -4.37 -13.29 8.31
CA TYR A 161 -4.21 -14.16 7.16
C TYR A 161 -2.81 -14.00 6.61
N CYS A 162 -2.12 -15.10 6.34
CA CYS A 162 -0.78 -15.06 5.75
C CYS A 162 -0.72 -15.95 4.51
N TYR A 163 0.06 -15.52 3.53
CA TYR A 163 0.26 -16.27 2.30
C TYR A 163 1.13 -17.50 2.55
N HIS A 164 0.65 -18.67 2.13
CA HIS A 164 1.37 -19.94 2.21
C HIS A 164 0.99 -20.83 1.02
N LYS A 165 2.01 -21.27 0.24
CA LYS A 165 1.85 -22.22 -0.87
C LYS A 165 0.72 -21.88 -1.86
N GLY A 166 0.66 -20.63 -2.33
CA GLY A 166 -0.28 -20.23 -3.36
C GLY A 166 -1.62 -19.66 -2.87
N LYS A 167 -1.90 -19.68 -1.55
CA LYS A 167 -3.15 -19.14 -0.98
C LYS A 167 -2.91 -18.47 0.35
N TYR A 168 -3.87 -17.67 0.82
CA TYR A 168 -3.87 -17.21 2.21
C TYR A 168 -4.47 -18.27 3.12
N ILE A 169 -3.81 -18.52 4.24
CA ILE A 169 -4.33 -19.31 5.34
C ILE A 169 -4.77 -18.39 6.47
N ARG A 170 -5.90 -18.73 7.10
CA ARG A 170 -6.37 -18.07 8.31
C ARG A 170 -5.55 -18.54 9.50
N LEU A 171 -5.00 -17.60 10.26
CA LEU A 171 -4.26 -17.85 11.49
C LEU A 171 -5.11 -17.38 12.68
N ASP A 172 -4.54 -16.56 13.56
CA ASP A 172 -5.15 -16.12 14.80
C ASP A 172 -6.30 -15.15 14.59
N LYS A 173 -7.26 -15.23 15.52
CA LYS A 173 -8.34 -14.26 15.69
C LYS A 173 -8.25 -13.68 17.10
N SER A 174 -8.25 -12.37 17.22
CA SER A 174 -8.20 -11.66 18.50
C SER A 174 -9.32 -10.62 18.60
N LEU A 175 -9.76 -10.38 19.82
CA LEU A 175 -10.63 -9.26 20.16
C LEU A 175 -9.82 -8.15 20.81
N THR A 176 -10.12 -6.92 20.43
CA THR A 176 -9.36 -5.74 20.82
C THR A 176 -10.26 -4.54 20.88
N GLU A 177 -9.96 -3.58 21.74
CA GLU A 177 -10.67 -2.31 21.78
C GLU A 177 -10.45 -1.52 20.49
N VAL A 178 -11.48 -0.76 20.11
CA VAL A 178 -11.41 0.22 19.02
C VAL A 178 -10.27 1.20 19.27
N GLY A 179 -9.44 1.44 18.25
CA GLY A 179 -8.31 2.36 18.27
C GLY A 179 -7.01 1.77 18.82
N LYS A 180 -7.02 0.58 19.44
CA LYS A 180 -5.79 -0.12 19.84
C LYS A 180 -5.33 -1.05 18.72
N SER A 181 -4.04 -1.08 18.37
CA SER A 181 -3.50 -2.05 17.41
C SER A 181 -3.18 -3.39 18.08
N LEU A 182 -2.99 -4.45 17.29
CA LEU A 182 -2.30 -5.64 17.80
C LEU A 182 -0.85 -5.25 18.06
N GLU A 183 -0.41 -5.30 19.31
CA GLU A 183 1.02 -5.28 19.63
C GLU A 183 1.67 -6.47 18.90
N SER A 184 2.71 -6.23 18.08
CA SER A 184 3.50 -7.34 17.57
C SER A 184 4.19 -7.97 18.77
N LYS A 185 3.76 -9.17 19.14
CA LYS A 185 4.67 -10.07 19.82
C LYS A 185 5.59 -10.60 18.74
N ASP A 186 6.77 -9.98 18.69
CA ASP A 186 7.92 -10.46 17.93
C ASP A 186 8.36 -11.85 18.46
#